data_AF-A0A7V3KYX8-F1
#
_entry.id   AF-A0A7V3KYX8-F1
#
_cell.length_a   1.000
_cell.length_b   1.000
_cell.length_c   1.000
_cell.angle_alpha   90.00
_cell.angle_beta   90.00
_cell.angle_gamma   90.00
#
_symmetry.space_group_name_H-M   'P 1'
#
loop_
_entity.id
_entity.type
_entity.pdbx_description
1 polymer ?
#
loop_
_entity_poly.entity_id
_entity_poly.type
_entity_poly.pdbx_seq_one_letter_code
_entity_poly.pdbx_strand_id
1 'polypeptide(L)'
;MENVSSLILIGTVHRDPHGYKKLFHLLSEIKPRIITVEISPYSLSFRAKHVPEIRRILRENLRRMKNEDSLSLKEIISHGAVMSIFCLLKDPFEWQAAKFYAQISNAYLFDIDLSVYAQEKLAYLAELVSLENLKSLYKLPSRSFFKEISAQYAKANHLFHNPPKIWPVTKEILEREFYMAEKIRQIFKSNEGVIFCHIGGWEHLLERPDGKSLFHLLQDLNPQRILLPNN
;
A
#
# COMPACT_ATOMS: atom_id res chain seq x y z
N MET A 1 19.81 11.81 -29.95
CA MET A 1 18.48 11.71 -29.32
C MET A 1 18.71 11.87 -27.84
N GLU A 2 18.22 12.95 -27.23
CA GLU A 2 18.26 13.08 -25.77
C GLU A 2 17.52 11.89 -25.16
N ASN A 3 18.17 11.21 -24.22
CA ASN A 3 17.55 10.09 -23.51
C ASN A 3 16.53 10.70 -22.54
N VAL A 4 15.26 10.76 -22.94
CA VAL A 4 14.20 11.39 -22.14
C VAL A 4 13.87 10.47 -20.96
N SER A 5 13.98 10.97 -19.73
CA SER A 5 13.50 10.25 -18.54
C SER A 5 11.99 10.06 -18.62
N SER A 6 11.50 8.89 -18.22
CA SER A 6 10.06 8.60 -18.16
C SER A 6 9.64 8.34 -16.71
N LEU A 7 8.63 9.07 -16.24
CA LEU A 7 7.98 8.80 -14.95
C LEU A 7 6.74 7.93 -15.16
N ILE A 8 6.66 6.81 -14.44
CA ILE A 8 5.52 5.89 -14.44
C ILE A 8 4.96 5.83 -13.01
N LEU A 9 3.69 6.19 -12.84
CA LEU A 9 2.94 6.02 -11.61
C LEU A 9 2.17 4.70 -11.67
N ILE A 10 2.45 3.79 -10.74
CA ILE A 10 1.83 2.48 -10.63
C ILE A 10 0.87 2.49 -9.43
N GLY A 11 -0.43 2.40 -9.72
CA GLY A 11 -1.50 2.36 -8.73
C GLY A 11 -1.84 0.92 -8.35
N THR A 12 -1.87 0.62 -7.06
CA THR A 12 -2.18 -0.71 -6.53
C THR A 12 -3.43 -0.69 -5.65
N VAL A 13 -4.11 -1.84 -5.54
CA VAL A 13 -5.07 -2.09 -4.48
C VAL A 13 -4.31 -2.68 -3.30
N HIS A 14 -4.20 -1.91 -2.21
CA HIS A 14 -3.47 -2.34 -1.03
C HIS A 14 -4.01 -3.64 -0.45
N ARG A 15 -3.12 -4.40 0.20
CA ARG A 15 -3.40 -5.68 0.88
C ARG A 15 -3.84 -6.83 -0.03
N ASP A 16 -3.79 -6.68 -1.36
CA ASP A 16 -3.99 -7.79 -2.28
C ASP A 16 -2.97 -8.92 -2.00
N PRO A 17 -3.41 -10.13 -1.60
CA PRO A 17 -2.51 -11.25 -1.33
C PRO A 17 -1.76 -11.73 -2.58
N HIS A 18 -2.23 -11.41 -3.78
CA HIS A 18 -1.58 -11.73 -5.05
C HIS A 18 -0.82 -10.54 -5.66
N GLY A 19 -0.86 -9.37 -5.00
CA GLY A 19 -0.29 -8.12 -5.51
C GLY A 19 1.22 -8.19 -5.73
N TYR A 20 1.94 -8.92 -4.88
CA TYR A 20 3.40 -9.10 -4.99
C TYR A 20 3.79 -9.64 -6.38
N LYS A 21 3.17 -10.74 -6.81
CA LYS A 21 3.53 -11.42 -8.07
C LYS A 21 3.24 -10.53 -9.26
N LYS A 22 2.09 -9.86 -9.26
CA LYS A 22 1.65 -8.95 -10.34
C LYS A 22 2.59 -7.75 -10.46
N LEU A 23 2.88 -7.10 -9.33
CA LEU A 23 3.77 -5.94 -9.32
C LEU A 23 5.20 -6.31 -9.71
N PHE A 24 5.74 -7.43 -9.20
CA PHE A 24 7.06 -7.89 -9.57
C PHE A 24 7.18 -8.20 -11.06
N HIS A 25 6.16 -8.84 -11.65
CA HIS A 25 6.11 -9.10 -13.09
C HIS A 25 6.14 -7.79 -13.88
N LEU A 26 5.28 -6.83 -13.54
CA LEU A 26 5.25 -5.52 -14.17
C LEU A 26 6.59 -4.78 -14.07
N LEU A 27 7.24 -4.79 -12.90
CA LEU A 27 8.57 -4.19 -12.73
C LEU A 27 9.62 -4.88 -13.61
N SER A 28 9.53 -6.20 -13.78
CA SER A 28 10.43 -6.97 -14.64
C SER A 28 10.26 -6.66 -16.13
N GLU A 29 9.07 -6.24 -16.54
CA GLU A 29 8.77 -5.79 -17.91
C GLU A 29 9.23 -4.35 -18.14
N ILE A 30 8.87 -3.43 -17.24
CA ILE A 30 9.21 -2.00 -17.33
C ILE A 30 10.73 -1.78 -17.18
N LYS A 31 11.38 -2.58 -16.33
CA LYS A 31 12.80 -2.50 -15.99
C LYS A 31 13.23 -1.12 -15.46
N PRO A 32 12.56 -0.55 -14.44
CA PRO A 32 12.94 0.75 -13.91
C PRO A 32 14.32 0.72 -13.25
N ARG A 33 15.06 1.83 -13.37
CA ARG A 33 16.34 2.04 -12.66
C ARG A 33 16.13 2.66 -11.29
N ILE A 34 15.00 3.34 -11.10
CA ILE A 34 14.61 4.04 -9.87
C ILE A 34 13.19 3.65 -9.52
N ILE A 35 12.97 3.29 -8.27
CA ILE A 35 11.68 2.95 -7.72
C ILE A 35 11.48 3.77 -6.45
N THR A 36 10.31 4.39 -6.34
CA THR A 36 9.82 4.95 -5.08
C THR A 36 8.53 4.24 -4.67
N VAL A 37 8.31 4.06 -3.37
CA VAL A 37 7.13 3.37 -2.84
C VAL A 37 6.45 4.26 -1.81
N GLU A 38 5.12 4.36 -1.85
CA GLU A 38 4.26 4.98 -0.83
C GLU A 38 4.34 4.17 0.48
N ILE A 39 5.41 4.39 1.23
CA ILE A 39 5.60 3.88 2.57
C ILE A 39 6.55 4.82 3.31
N SER A 40 6.28 5.07 4.59
CA SER A 40 7.14 5.94 5.39
C SER A 40 8.31 5.18 6.01
N PRO A 41 9.46 5.85 6.25
CA PRO A 41 10.57 5.25 7.00
C PRO A 41 10.14 4.74 8.38
N TYR A 42 9.23 5.46 9.04
CA TYR A 42 8.65 5.02 10.31
C TYR A 42 7.88 3.70 10.17
N SER A 43 7.07 3.54 9.12
CA SER A 43 6.31 2.31 8.87
C SER A 43 7.20 1.08 8.75
N LEU A 44 8.38 1.21 8.15
CA LEU A 44 9.36 0.13 8.00
C LEU A 44 10.04 -0.18 9.34
N SER A 45 10.57 0.84 10.01
CA SER A 45 11.25 0.67 11.30
C SER A 45 10.32 0.13 12.39
N PHE A 46 9.07 0.60 12.43
CA PHE A 46 8.05 0.09 13.35
C PHE A 46 7.81 -1.40 13.14
N ARG A 47 7.64 -1.85 11.90
CA ARG A 47 7.43 -3.27 11.59
C ARG A 47 8.64 -4.11 11.98
N ALA A 48 9.85 -3.67 11.66
CA ALA A 48 11.07 -4.37 12.05
C ALA A 48 11.18 -4.55 13.58
N LYS A 49 10.80 -3.52 14.35
CA LYS A 49 10.98 -3.50 15.81
C LYS A 49 9.84 -4.14 16.60
N HIS A 50 8.58 -3.87 16.25
CA HIS A 50 7.43 -4.15 17.12
C HIS A 50 6.56 -5.33 16.66
N VAL A 51 6.50 -5.61 15.35
CA VAL A 51 5.64 -6.67 14.82
C VAL A 51 5.94 -8.07 15.35
N PRO A 52 7.20 -8.50 15.62
CA PRO A 52 7.46 -9.82 16.18
C PRO A 52 6.69 -10.07 17.48
N GLU A 53 6.68 -9.08 18.37
CA GLU A 53 5.98 -9.14 19.65
C GLU A 53 4.46 -9.07 19.46
N ILE A 54 3.97 -8.14 18.63
CA ILE A 54 2.53 -8.02 18.32
C ILE A 54 1.99 -9.34 17.71
N ARG A 55 2.77 -10.02 16.86
CA ARG A 55 2.42 -11.34 16.31
C ARG A 55 2.38 -12.43 17.38
N ARG A 56 3.26 -12.37 18.38
CA ARG A 56 3.24 -13.29 19.52
C ARG A 56 1.94 -13.13 20.30
N ILE A 57 1.60 -11.89 20.68
CA ILE A 57 0.37 -11.55 21.39
C ILE A 57 -0.87 -11.96 20.60
N LEU A 58 -0.92 -11.65 19.29
CA LEU A 58 -2.01 -12.07 18.42
C LEU A 58 -2.22 -13.59 18.47
N ARG A 59 -1.15 -14.39 18.27
CA ARG A 59 -1.27 -15.86 18.29
C ARG A 59 -1.73 -16.40 19.64
N GLU A 60 -1.27 -15.82 20.74
CA GLU A 60 -1.71 -16.18 22.08
C GLU A 60 -3.20 -15.90 22.28
N ASN A 61 -3.66 -14.70 21.91
CA ASN A 61 -5.05 -14.32 22.05
C ASN A 61 -5.98 -15.13 21.13
N LEU A 62 -5.57 -15.46 19.90
CA LEU A 62 -6.35 -16.36 19.03
C LEU A 62 -6.48 -17.78 19.62
N ARG A 63 -5.43 -18.29 20.30
CA ARG A 63 -5.51 -19.58 21.02
C ARG A 63 -6.42 -19.50 22.24
N ARG A 64 -6.43 -18.37 22.94
CA ARG A 64 -7.37 -18.13 24.05
C ARG A 64 -8.82 -18.11 23.57
N MET A 65 -9.12 -17.40 22.49
CA MET A 65 -10.45 -17.43 21.85
C MET A 65 -10.88 -18.85 21.49
N LYS A 66 -9.98 -19.65 20.89
CA LYS A 66 -10.26 -21.06 20.59
C LYS A 66 -10.69 -21.84 21.85
N ASN A 67 -9.95 -21.67 22.96
CA ASN A 67 -10.18 -22.43 24.19
C ASN A 67 -11.39 -21.94 24.99
N GLU A 68 -11.61 -20.62 25.06
CA GLU A 68 -12.67 -20.00 25.84
C GLU A 68 -14.03 -20.10 25.13
N ASP A 69 -14.05 -19.98 23.79
CA ASP A 69 -15.29 -19.84 23.02
C ASP A 69 -15.62 -21.11 22.18
N SER A 70 -14.86 -22.20 22.36
CA SER A 70 -15.00 -23.49 21.63
C SER A 70 -15.00 -23.37 20.09
N LEU A 71 -14.36 -22.32 19.57
CA LEU A 71 -14.27 -22.04 18.13
C LEU A 71 -13.14 -22.85 17.47
N SER A 72 -13.27 -23.14 16.18
CA SER A 72 -12.12 -23.63 15.41
C SER A 72 -11.13 -22.50 15.13
N LEU A 73 -9.84 -22.78 15.34
CA LEU A 73 -8.78 -21.84 14.97
C LEU A 73 -8.81 -21.52 13.46
N LYS A 74 -9.23 -22.48 12.63
CA LYS A 74 -9.38 -22.27 11.17
C LYS A 74 -10.47 -21.24 10.88
N GLU A 75 -11.61 -21.33 11.57
CA GLU A 75 -12.72 -20.39 11.41
C GLU A 75 -12.30 -18.98 11.83
N ILE A 76 -11.67 -18.85 13.00
CA ILE A 76 -11.15 -17.56 13.50
C ILE A 76 -10.17 -16.93 12.50
N ILE A 77 -9.17 -17.69 12.03
CA ILE A 77 -8.16 -17.17 11.10
C ILE A 77 -8.78 -16.81 9.74
N SER A 78 -9.79 -17.55 9.29
CA SER A 78 -10.49 -17.28 8.02
C SER A 78 -11.44 -16.08 8.08
N HIS A 79 -11.71 -15.54 9.29
CA HIS A 79 -12.53 -14.35 9.44
C HIS A 79 -11.88 -13.14 8.77
N GLY A 80 -12.61 -12.42 7.91
CA GLY A 80 -12.04 -11.35 7.08
C GLY A 80 -11.33 -10.24 7.88
N ALA A 81 -11.89 -9.88 9.04
CA ALA A 81 -11.26 -8.91 9.94
C ALA A 81 -9.92 -9.42 10.52
N VAL A 82 -9.84 -10.70 10.90
CA VAL A 82 -8.63 -11.32 11.44
C VAL A 82 -7.57 -11.46 10.34
N MET A 83 -7.97 -11.87 9.13
CA MET A 83 -7.09 -11.87 7.95
C MET A 83 -6.50 -10.47 7.68
N SER A 84 -7.32 -9.42 7.80
CA SER A 84 -6.88 -8.04 7.61
C SER A 84 -5.79 -7.61 8.61
N ILE A 85 -5.88 -8.05 9.87
CA ILE A 85 -4.83 -7.83 10.88
C ILE A 85 -3.52 -8.51 10.45
N PHE A 86 -3.58 -9.76 9.98
CA PHE A 86 -2.38 -10.45 9.48
C PHE A 86 -1.74 -9.71 8.31
N CYS A 87 -2.52 -9.12 7.42
CA CYS A 87 -2.01 -8.29 6.31
C CYS A 87 -1.38 -6.99 6.82
N LEU A 88 -1.99 -6.32 7.80
CA LEU A 88 -1.45 -5.10 8.42
C LEU A 88 -0.09 -5.31 9.08
N LEU A 89 0.10 -6.47 9.72
CA LEU A 89 1.33 -6.86 10.39
C LEU A 89 2.45 -7.30 9.44
N LYS A 90 2.19 -7.42 8.14
CA LYS A 90 3.24 -7.70 7.15
C LYS A 90 3.76 -6.39 6.58
N ASP A 91 4.98 -6.44 6.05
CA ASP A 91 5.39 -5.39 5.11
C ASP A 91 4.40 -5.40 3.94
N PRO A 92 4.00 -4.24 3.40
CA PRO A 92 3.10 -4.20 2.25
C PRO A 92 3.74 -4.90 1.05
N PHE A 93 2.92 -5.50 0.19
CA PHE A 93 3.45 -6.25 -0.95
C PHE A 93 4.18 -5.33 -1.93
N GLU A 94 3.78 -4.06 -1.99
CA GLU A 94 4.38 -3.01 -2.80
C GLU A 94 5.87 -2.87 -2.47
N TRP A 95 6.16 -2.72 -1.17
CA TRP A 95 7.53 -2.65 -0.67
C TRP A 95 8.30 -3.95 -0.91
N GLN A 96 7.67 -5.11 -0.63
CA GLN A 96 8.32 -6.41 -0.80
C GLN A 96 8.71 -6.66 -2.26
N ALA A 97 7.82 -6.39 -3.22
CA ALA A 97 8.08 -6.59 -4.64
C ALA A 97 9.14 -5.62 -5.16
N ALA A 98 9.04 -4.34 -4.80
CA ALA A 98 10.01 -3.32 -5.17
C ALA A 98 11.41 -3.63 -4.61
N LYS A 99 11.49 -4.03 -3.33
CA LYS A 99 12.75 -4.42 -2.67
C LYS A 99 13.40 -5.61 -3.35
N PHE A 100 12.63 -6.67 -3.62
CA PHE A 100 13.16 -7.85 -4.29
C PHE A 100 13.63 -7.53 -5.71
N TYR A 101 12.84 -6.79 -6.49
CA TYR A 101 13.24 -6.34 -7.82
C TYR A 101 14.53 -5.50 -7.77
N ALA A 102 14.63 -4.53 -6.85
CA ALA A 102 15.81 -3.68 -6.72
C ALA A 102 17.08 -4.48 -6.40
N GLN A 103 16.96 -5.51 -5.55
CA GLN A 103 18.08 -6.40 -5.21
C GLN A 103 18.62 -7.16 -6.43
N ILE A 104 17.76 -7.64 -7.33
CA ILE A 104 18.18 -8.45 -8.48
C ILE A 104 18.55 -7.63 -9.72
N SER A 105 18.01 -6.42 -9.85
CA SER A 105 18.23 -5.52 -11.01
C SER A 105 19.23 -4.40 -10.73
N ASN A 106 19.69 -4.29 -9.48
CA ASN A 106 20.50 -3.20 -8.96
C ASN A 106 19.82 -1.82 -9.03
N ALA A 107 18.49 -1.76 -9.18
CA ALA A 107 17.72 -0.52 -9.17
C ALA A 107 17.79 0.20 -7.81
N TYR A 108 17.70 1.53 -7.82
CA TYR A 108 17.60 2.31 -6.59
C TYR A 108 16.16 2.28 -6.06
N LEU A 109 16.00 2.09 -4.75
CA LEU A 109 14.71 2.02 -4.08
C LEU A 109 14.63 3.06 -2.96
N PHE A 110 13.54 3.81 -2.93
CA PHE A 110 13.25 4.80 -1.89
C PHE A 110 11.85 4.59 -1.30
N ASP A 111 11.74 4.68 0.00
CA ASP A 111 10.48 4.82 0.73
C ASP A 111 10.10 6.30 0.84
N ILE A 112 8.94 6.67 0.30
CA ILE A 112 8.45 8.06 0.31
C ILE A 112 7.03 8.12 0.87
N ASP A 113 6.89 8.55 2.11
CA ASP A 113 5.63 8.96 2.72
C ASP A 113 5.91 9.69 4.05
N LEU A 114 4.89 10.38 4.57
CA LEU A 114 4.97 11.09 5.84
C LEU A 114 4.93 10.12 7.03
N SER A 115 5.93 10.23 7.89
CA SER A 115 6.05 9.38 9.09
C SER A 115 5.03 9.74 10.18
N VAL A 116 4.60 11.00 10.29
CA VAL A 116 3.70 11.47 11.35
C VAL A 116 2.36 10.73 11.34
N TYR A 117 1.77 10.54 10.15
CA TYR A 117 0.49 9.84 10.00
C TYR A 117 0.63 8.34 10.25
N ALA A 118 1.77 7.76 9.86
CA ALA A 118 2.06 6.37 10.20
C ALA A 118 2.28 6.16 11.70
N GLN A 119 2.90 7.11 12.40
CA GLN A 119 3.08 7.06 13.86
C GLN A 119 1.74 7.00 14.59
N GLU A 120 0.84 7.92 14.25
CA GLU A 120 -0.51 7.95 14.83
C GLU A 120 -1.26 6.64 14.57
N LYS A 121 -1.31 6.18 13.32
CA LYS A 121 -2.08 4.98 12.95
C LYS A 121 -1.50 3.68 13.53
N LEU A 122 -0.17 3.55 13.59
CA LEU A 122 0.49 2.33 14.07
C LEU A 122 0.55 2.25 15.60
N ALA A 123 0.36 3.37 16.33
CA ALA A 123 0.31 3.38 17.79
C ALA A 123 -0.78 2.45 18.35
N TYR A 124 -1.91 2.33 17.65
CA TYR A 124 -3.05 1.49 18.05
C TYR A 124 -2.90 0.01 17.68
N LEU A 125 -1.81 -0.40 17.01
CA LEU A 125 -1.70 -1.75 16.49
C LEU A 125 -1.58 -2.82 17.58
N ALA A 126 -0.96 -2.48 18.72
CA ALA A 126 -0.90 -3.37 19.87
C ALA A 126 -2.28 -3.56 20.52
N GLU A 127 -3.07 -2.49 20.58
CA GLU A 127 -4.44 -2.53 21.09
C GLU A 127 -5.36 -3.36 20.18
N LEU A 128 -5.18 -3.26 18.86
CA LEU A 128 -5.97 -4.02 17.87
C LEU A 128 -5.88 -5.54 18.07
N VAL A 129 -4.74 -6.04 18.55
CA VAL A 129 -4.52 -7.48 18.81
C VAL A 129 -4.85 -7.90 20.24
N SER A 130 -5.46 -7.03 21.05
CA SER A 130 -5.94 -7.40 22.38
C SER A 130 -7.04 -8.45 22.28
N LEU A 131 -7.17 -9.29 23.31
CA LEU A 131 -8.20 -10.34 23.32
C LEU A 131 -9.61 -9.76 23.17
N GLU A 132 -9.90 -8.65 23.85
CA GLU A 132 -11.20 -7.98 23.81
C GLU A 132 -11.51 -7.47 22.40
N ASN A 133 -10.57 -6.77 21.76
CA ASN A 133 -10.75 -6.27 20.41
C ASN A 133 -10.88 -7.39 19.38
N LEU A 134 -10.11 -8.48 19.52
CA LEU A 134 -10.24 -9.64 18.65
C LEU A 134 -11.62 -10.32 18.79
N LYS A 135 -12.14 -10.46 20.02
CA LYS A 135 -13.50 -10.97 20.26
C LYS A 135 -14.56 -10.05 19.66
N SER A 136 -14.42 -8.73 19.81
CA SER A 136 -15.34 -7.75 19.23
C SER A 136 -15.32 -7.78 17.70
N LEU A 137 -14.13 -7.83 17.08
CA LEU A 137 -13.96 -7.93 15.63
C LEU A 137 -14.54 -9.23 15.06
N TYR A 138 -14.41 -10.34 15.78
CA TYR A 138 -14.95 -11.63 15.37
C TYR A 138 -16.49 -11.69 15.40
N LYS A 139 -17.14 -10.85 16.23
CA LYS A 139 -18.61 -10.74 16.28
C LYS A 139 -19.19 -9.94 15.11
N LEU A 140 -18.37 -9.16 14.40
CA LEU A 140 -18.82 -8.42 13.22
C LEU A 140 -19.13 -9.39 12.08
N PRO A 141 -20.06 -9.06 11.16
CA PRO A 141 -20.30 -9.87 9.99
C PRO A 141 -19.01 -10.12 9.19
N SER A 142 -18.60 -11.37 9.08
CA SER A 142 -17.45 -11.76 8.25
C SER A 142 -17.78 -11.49 6.79
N ARG A 143 -17.06 -10.55 6.18
CA ARG A 143 -17.03 -10.39 4.73
C ARG A 143 -15.88 -11.19 4.16
N SER A 144 -16.08 -11.73 2.96
CA SER A 144 -15.00 -12.39 2.25
C SER A 144 -13.93 -11.36 1.89
N PHE A 145 -12.74 -11.52 2.47
CA PHE A 145 -11.58 -10.67 2.22
C PHE A 145 -11.28 -10.53 0.71
N PHE A 146 -11.35 -11.64 -0.04
CA PHE A 146 -11.14 -11.64 -1.48
C PHE A 146 -12.22 -10.87 -2.25
N LYS A 147 -13.49 -10.95 -1.83
CA LYS A 147 -14.57 -10.15 -2.44
C LYS A 147 -14.35 -8.66 -2.21
N GLU A 148 -13.83 -8.26 -1.05
CA GLU A 148 -13.49 -6.86 -0.78
C GLU A 148 -12.36 -6.36 -1.68
N ILE A 149 -11.29 -7.16 -1.85
CA ILE A 149 -10.20 -6.83 -2.78
C ILE A 149 -10.72 -6.71 -4.23
N SER A 150 -11.54 -7.66 -4.68
CA SER A 150 -12.15 -7.60 -6.02
C SER A 150 -13.05 -6.37 -6.20
N ALA A 151 -13.82 -5.99 -5.18
CA ALA A 151 -14.64 -4.78 -5.19
C ALA A 151 -13.77 -3.51 -5.25
N GLN A 152 -12.62 -3.47 -4.57
CA GLN A 152 -11.66 -2.38 -4.66
C GLN A 152 -11.05 -2.28 -6.07
N TYR A 153 -10.71 -3.40 -6.71
CA TYR A 153 -10.25 -3.40 -8.10
C TYR A 153 -11.33 -2.89 -9.07
N ALA A 154 -12.58 -3.33 -8.91
CA ALA A 154 -13.69 -2.85 -9.73
C ALA A 154 -13.91 -1.34 -9.55
N LYS A 155 -13.86 -0.85 -8.31
CA LYS A 155 -13.94 0.58 -7.98
C LYS A 155 -12.77 1.36 -8.61
N ALA A 156 -11.54 0.87 -8.44
CA ALA A 156 -10.34 1.49 -8.98
C ALA A 156 -10.43 1.60 -10.51
N ASN A 157 -10.78 0.51 -11.19
CA ASN A 157 -10.91 0.48 -12.64
C ASN A 157 -12.01 1.43 -13.13
N HIS A 158 -13.16 1.45 -12.45
CA HIS A 158 -14.25 2.35 -12.81
C HIS A 158 -13.82 3.81 -12.71
N LEU A 159 -13.26 4.23 -11.57
CA LEU A 159 -12.88 5.62 -11.31
C LEU A 159 -11.64 6.09 -12.09
N PHE A 160 -10.74 5.16 -12.43
CA PHE A 160 -9.61 5.45 -13.30
C PHE A 160 -10.06 5.88 -14.71
N HIS A 161 -11.12 5.27 -15.23
CA HIS A 161 -11.69 5.59 -16.55
C HIS A 161 -12.84 6.61 -16.48
N ASN A 162 -13.45 6.79 -15.32
CA ASN A 162 -14.56 7.71 -15.08
C ASN A 162 -14.21 8.59 -13.88
N PRO A 163 -13.39 9.64 -14.09
CA PRO A 163 -12.94 10.52 -13.02
C PRO A 163 -14.11 11.07 -12.17
N PRO A 164 -13.99 11.04 -10.85
CA PRO A 164 -15.07 11.48 -9.97
C PRO A 164 -15.28 12.99 -10.06
N LYS A 165 -16.54 13.45 -10.07
CA LYS A 165 -16.87 14.89 -9.97
C LYS A 165 -16.65 15.47 -8.57
N ILE A 166 -16.71 14.62 -7.55
CA ILE A 166 -16.51 14.97 -6.15
C ILE A 166 -15.62 13.90 -5.55
N TRP A 167 -14.57 14.32 -4.86
CA TRP A 167 -13.70 13.42 -4.12
C TRP A 167 -13.56 13.95 -2.69
N PRO A 168 -13.84 13.14 -1.65
CA PRO A 168 -13.62 13.56 -0.28
C PRO A 168 -12.12 13.64 -0.01
N VAL A 169 -11.68 14.77 0.51
CA VAL A 169 -10.25 15.05 0.72
C VAL A 169 -10.05 15.55 2.13
N THR A 170 -9.17 14.88 2.87
CA THR A 170 -8.74 15.30 4.20
C THR A 170 -7.44 16.11 4.10
N LYS A 171 -7.13 16.85 5.16
CA LYS A 171 -5.83 17.54 5.29
C LYS A 171 -4.66 16.56 5.17
N GLU A 172 -4.77 15.40 5.83
CA GLU A 172 -3.77 14.32 5.72
C GLU A 172 -3.51 13.94 4.26
N ILE A 173 -4.57 13.66 3.49
CA ILE A 173 -4.43 13.26 2.09
C ILE A 173 -3.65 14.32 1.32
N LEU A 174 -4.03 15.60 1.42
CA LEU A 174 -3.34 16.67 0.70
C LEU A 174 -1.86 16.78 1.07
N GLU A 175 -1.53 16.75 2.36
CA GLU A 175 -0.15 16.85 2.81
C GLU A 175 0.71 15.69 2.30
N ARG A 176 0.17 14.47 2.30
CA ARG A 176 0.85 13.29 1.74
C ARG A 176 1.08 13.43 0.24
N GLU A 177 0.08 13.87 -0.51
CA GLU A 177 0.17 14.09 -1.96
C GLU A 177 1.27 15.11 -2.31
N PHE A 178 1.29 16.27 -1.63
CA PHE A 178 2.32 17.29 -1.83
C PHE A 178 3.71 16.81 -1.43
N TYR A 179 3.85 16.15 -0.28
CA TYR A 179 5.13 15.62 0.17
C TYR A 179 5.72 14.61 -0.82
N MET A 180 4.89 13.66 -1.29
CA MET A 180 5.33 12.66 -2.26
C MET A 180 5.70 13.30 -3.60
N ALA A 181 4.90 14.26 -4.08
CA ALA A 181 5.20 14.97 -5.33
C ALA A 181 6.56 15.66 -5.28
N GLU A 182 6.85 16.38 -4.19
CA GLU A 182 8.14 17.06 -4.01
C GLU A 182 9.31 16.07 -3.95
N LYS A 183 9.15 14.94 -3.25
CA LYS A 183 10.18 13.90 -3.20
C LYS A 183 10.43 13.26 -4.55
N ILE A 184 9.37 12.95 -5.30
CA ILE A 184 9.48 12.41 -6.66
C ILE A 184 10.23 13.40 -7.56
N ARG A 185 9.90 14.69 -7.53
CA ARG A 185 10.63 15.72 -8.30
C ARG A 185 12.11 15.79 -7.96
N GLN A 186 12.45 15.79 -6.67
CA GLN A 186 13.84 15.86 -6.22
C GLN A 186 14.67 14.69 -6.76
N ILE A 187 14.11 13.47 -6.68
CA ILE A 187 14.77 12.27 -7.17
C ILE A 187 14.80 12.26 -8.70
N PHE A 188 13.70 12.62 -9.37
CA PHE A 188 13.58 12.60 -10.83
C PHE A 188 14.59 13.55 -11.49
N LYS A 189 14.71 14.79 -10.99
CA LYS A 189 15.68 15.79 -11.50
C LYS A 189 17.13 15.36 -11.36
N SER A 190 17.44 14.50 -10.38
CA SER A 190 18.80 14.02 -10.15
C SER A 190 19.18 12.84 -11.04
N ASN A 191 18.25 12.37 -11.90
CA ASN A 191 18.40 11.12 -12.64
C ASN A 191 17.82 11.21 -14.06
N GLU A 192 18.62 11.74 -14.98
CA GLU A 192 18.27 11.86 -16.38
C GLU A 192 18.50 10.55 -17.17
N GLY A 193 17.69 10.32 -18.21
CA GLY A 193 17.83 9.21 -19.14
C GLY A 193 17.45 7.83 -18.61
N VAL A 194 16.64 7.76 -17.56
CA VAL A 194 16.21 6.48 -16.95
C VAL A 194 14.70 6.38 -16.77
N ILE A 195 14.23 5.14 -16.68
CA ILE A 195 12.84 4.84 -16.31
C ILE A 195 12.70 4.91 -14.79
N PHE A 196 11.80 5.77 -14.32
CA PHE A 196 11.45 5.97 -12.92
C PHE A 196 10.03 5.42 -12.68
N CYS A 197 9.88 4.55 -11.68
CA CYS A 197 8.56 4.14 -11.19
C CYS A 197 8.26 4.70 -9.80
N HIS A 198 7.05 5.20 -9.60
CA HIS A 198 6.45 5.38 -8.27
C HIS A 198 5.34 4.36 -8.06
N ILE A 199 5.30 3.71 -6.90
CA ILE A 199 4.31 2.68 -6.56
C ILE A 199 3.53 3.15 -5.34
N GLY A 200 2.21 3.25 -5.47
CA GLY A 200 1.32 3.64 -4.38
C GLY A 200 -0.11 3.18 -4.62
N GLY A 201 -1.02 3.57 -3.75
CA GLY A 201 -2.45 3.32 -3.89
C GLY A 201 -3.01 3.92 -5.17
N TRP A 202 -3.96 3.20 -5.80
CA TRP A 202 -4.58 3.63 -7.06
C TRP A 202 -5.27 5.01 -6.98
N GLU A 203 -5.64 5.47 -5.79
CA GLU A 203 -6.28 6.77 -5.57
C GLU A 203 -5.36 7.94 -5.97
N HIS A 204 -4.04 7.77 -5.88
CA HIS A 204 -3.04 8.78 -6.29
C HIS A 204 -3.00 9.02 -7.81
N LEU A 205 -3.48 8.05 -8.60
CA LEU A 205 -3.49 8.11 -10.06
C LEU A 205 -4.75 8.81 -10.61
N LEU A 206 -5.75 9.05 -9.77
CA LEU A 206 -7.03 9.56 -10.21
C LEU A 206 -6.92 11.00 -10.71
N GLU A 207 -7.67 11.29 -11.77
CA GLU A 207 -7.97 12.67 -12.11
C GLU A 207 -9.00 13.23 -11.11
N ARG A 208 -8.51 13.90 -10.07
CA ARG A 208 -9.35 14.59 -9.10
C ARG A 208 -9.74 16.00 -9.57
N PRO A 209 -10.98 16.45 -9.30
CA PRO A 209 -11.48 17.75 -9.74
C PRO A 209 -10.78 18.93 -9.04
N ASP A 210 -10.16 18.69 -7.88
CA ASP A 210 -9.39 19.71 -7.17
C ASP A 210 -7.96 19.89 -7.69
N GLY A 211 -7.52 19.04 -8.63
CA GLY A 211 -6.18 19.06 -9.19
C GLY A 211 -5.08 18.68 -8.19
N LYS A 212 -5.41 18.00 -7.08
CA LYS A 212 -4.46 17.73 -5.98
C LYS A 212 -4.16 16.25 -5.73
N SER A 213 -4.50 15.37 -6.66
CA SER A 213 -3.93 14.01 -6.70
C SER A 213 -2.43 14.06 -7.03
N LEU A 214 -1.65 13.05 -6.65
CA LEU A 214 -0.26 12.90 -7.05
C LEU A 214 -0.06 13.04 -8.57
N PHE A 215 -0.93 12.39 -9.36
CA PHE A 215 -0.88 12.48 -10.82
C PHE A 215 -0.94 13.92 -11.33
N HIS A 216 -1.97 14.68 -10.93
CA HIS A 216 -2.08 16.10 -11.26
C HIS A 216 -0.87 16.91 -10.80
N LEU A 217 -0.45 16.68 -9.55
CA LEU A 217 0.69 17.39 -8.99
C LEU A 217 1.97 17.12 -9.77
N LEU A 218 2.10 16.03 -10.53
CA LEU A 218 3.30 15.69 -11.28
C LEU A 218 3.16 15.88 -12.79
N GLN A 219 2.11 16.55 -13.28
CA GLN A 219 1.87 16.74 -14.72
C GLN A 219 3.03 17.43 -15.46
N ASP A 220 3.81 18.27 -14.76
CA ASP A 220 5.02 18.90 -15.29
C ASP A 220 6.09 17.88 -15.74
N LEU A 221 6.05 16.65 -15.21
CA LEU A 221 6.95 15.56 -15.55
C LEU A 221 6.35 14.59 -16.59
N ASN A 222 5.19 14.90 -17.16
CA ASN A 222 4.45 14.06 -18.12
C ASN A 222 4.32 12.57 -17.70
N PRO A 223 3.75 12.27 -16.52
CA PRO A 223 3.74 10.93 -15.97
C PRO A 223 2.79 10.00 -16.74
N GLN A 224 3.27 8.80 -17.03
CA GLN A 224 2.42 7.69 -17.42
C GLN A 224 1.74 7.09 -16.18
N ARG A 225 0.53 6.57 -16.34
CA ARG A 225 -0.23 5.92 -15.26
C ARG A 225 -0.51 4.48 -15.63
N ILE A 226 -0.27 3.57 -14.70
CA ILE A 226 -0.60 2.16 -14.83
C ILE A 226 -1.38 1.73 -13.58
N LEU A 227 -2.61 1.28 -13.77
CA LEU A 227 -3.35 0.59 -12.72
C LEU A 227 -2.98 -0.89 -12.75
N LEU A 228 -2.49 -1.43 -11.63
CA LEU A 228 -2.18 -2.86 -11.53
C LEU A 228 -3.46 -3.67 -11.73
N PRO A 229 -3.49 -4.69 -12.61
CA PRO A 229 -4.73 -5.42 -12.90
C PRO A 229 -5.12 -6.37 -11.75
N ASN A 230 -6.38 -6.80 -11.76
CA ASN A 230 -6.86 -7.81 -10.82
C ASN A 230 -6.31 -9.21 -11.16
N ASN A 231 -6.15 -9.52 -12.45
CA ASN A 231 -5.77 -10.84 -12.99
C ASN A 231 -4.29 -10.92 -13.35
#